data_AF-A0A3D2SNT5-F1
#
_entry.id   AF-A0A3D2SNT5-F1
#
_cell.length_a   1.000
_cell.length_b   1.000
_cell.length_c   1.000
_cell.angle_alpha   90.00
_cell.angle_beta   90.00
_cell.angle_gamma   90.00
#
_symmetry.space_group_name_H-M   'P 1'
#
loop_
_entity.id
_entity.type
_entity.pdbx_description
1 polymer ?
#
loop_
_entity_poly.entity_id
_entity_poly.type
_entity_poly.pdbx_seq_one_letter_code
_entity_poly.pdbx_strand_id
1 'polypeptide(L)' 'AAGGLGEARPLTENDKMIAAQVGPFLREKGLVFVGLDVIGNYVTEINVTSPTCIREIDAQYGTSIADTLFDVLEAGR' A
#
# COMPACT_ATOMS: atom_id res chain seq x y z
N ALA A 1 -5.88 -12.55 -16.30
CA ALA A 1 -6.49 -13.53 -15.38
C ALA A 1 -7.95 -13.13 -15.18
N ALA A 2 -8.89 -14.08 -15.23
CA ALA A 2 -10.23 -13.85 -14.69
C ALA A 2 -10.08 -13.78 -13.16
N GLY A 3 -9.77 -12.58 -12.64
CA GLY A 3 -9.17 -12.36 -11.33
C GLY A 3 -10.14 -12.49 -10.15
N GLY A 4 -9.57 -12.51 -8.94
CA GLY A 4 -10.34 -12.40 -7.70
C GLY A 4 -11.09 -11.08 -7.60
N LEU A 5 -12.20 -11.06 -6.86
CA LEU A 5 -12.98 -9.85 -6.62
C LEU A 5 -12.23 -8.94 -5.63
N GLY A 6 -11.85 -7.75 -6.06
CA GLY A 6 -11.23 -6.73 -5.20
C GLY A 6 -12.28 -5.95 -4.41
N GLU A 7 -12.35 -6.17 -3.10
CA GLU A 7 -13.16 -5.39 -2.17
C GLU A 7 -12.24 -4.56 -1.28
N ALA A 8 -12.25 -3.24 -1.45
CA ALA A 8 -11.46 -2.35 -0.61
C ALA A 8 -12.06 -2.31 0.81
N ARG A 9 -11.19 -2.29 1.82
CA ARG A 9 -11.60 -2.27 3.24
C ARG A 9 -10.71 -1.31 4.02
N PRO A 10 -11.22 -0.72 5.12
CA PRO A 10 -10.37 0.02 6.04
C PRO A 10 -9.33 -0.94 6.65
N LEU A 11 -8.11 -0.43 6.85
CA LEU A 11 -7.06 -1.19 7.51
C LEU A 11 -7.48 -1.54 8.95
N THR A 12 -7.31 -2.81 9.31
CA THR A 12 -7.46 -3.26 10.69
C THR A 12 -6.30 -2.74 11.55
N GLU A 13 -6.43 -2.85 12.88
CA GLU A 13 -5.32 -2.51 13.78
C GLU A 13 -4.07 -3.37 13.52
N ASN A 14 -4.26 -4.63 13.13
CA ASN A 14 -3.14 -5.51 12.77
C ASN A 14 -2.45 -5.03 11.48
N ASP A 15 -3.20 -4.64 10.45
CA ASP A 15 -2.63 -4.13 9.20
C ASP A 15 -1.81 -2.85 9.46
N LYS A 16 -2.32 -1.96 10.32
CA LYS A 16 -1.61 -0.75 10.75
C LYS A 16 -0.33 -1.08 11.51
N MET A 17 -0.36 -2.07 12.41
CA MET A 17 0.83 -2.53 13.13
C MET A 17 1.90 -3.08 12.18
N ILE A 18 1.51 -3.94 11.23
CA ILE A 18 2.40 -4.47 10.20
C ILE A 18 3.03 -3.33 9.41
N ALA A 19 2.23 -2.39 8.91
CA ALA A 19 2.71 -1.24 8.15
C ALA A 19 3.66 -0.36 8.98
N ALA A 20 3.36 -0.13 10.26
CA ALA A 20 4.20 0.64 11.16
C ALA A 20 5.55 -0.05 11.47
N GLN A 21 5.58 -1.38 11.50
CA GLN A 21 6.80 -2.14 11.72
C GLN A 21 7.70 -2.18 10.48
N VAL A 22 7.12 -2.40 9.29
CA VAL A 22 7.89 -2.60 8.04
C VAL A 22 8.22 -1.26 7.36
N GLY A 23 7.34 -0.27 7.47
CA GLY A 23 7.44 1.03 6.79
C GLY A 23 8.76 1.78 7.01
N PRO A 24 9.28 1.90 8.25
CA PRO A 24 10.55 2.59 8.50
C PRO A 24 11.73 1.98 7.73
N PHE A 25 11.81 0.65 7.70
CA PHE A 25 12.88 -0.07 7.00
C PHE A 25 12.78 0.13 5.49
N LEU A 26 11.59 0.05 4.90
CA LEU A 26 11.39 0.29 3.46
C LEU A 26 11.76 1.72 3.07
N ARG A 27 11.42 2.70 3.92
CA ARG A 27 11.79 4.10 3.72
C ARG A 27 13.29 4.31 3.75
N GLU A 28 14.01 3.68 4.69
CA GLU A 28 15.49 3.73 4.75
C GLU A 28 16.13 3.19 3.46
N LYS A 29 15.48 2.22 2.79
CA LYS A 29 15.91 1.67 1.51
C LYS A 29 15.52 2.52 0.29
N GLY A 30 14.91 3.69 0.49
CA GLY A 30 14.46 4.56 -0.60
C GLY A 30 13.23 4.05 -1.33
N LEU A 31 12.49 3.09 -0.75
CA LEU A 31 11.27 2.56 -1.35
C LEU A 31 10.08 3.44 -0.96
N VAL A 32 9.75 4.38 -1.85
CA VAL A 32 8.73 5.41 -1.62
C VAL A 32 7.30 4.87 -1.79
N PHE A 33 7.10 3.89 -2.67
CA PHE A 33 5.81 3.28 -2.97
C PHE A 33 5.92 1.75 -3.00
N VAL A 34 5.19 1.08 -2.10
CA VAL A 34 5.28 -0.37 -1.88
C VAL A 34 3.88 -0.93 -1.59
N GLY A 35 3.58 -2.10 -2.15
CA GLY A 35 2.41 -2.90 -1.78
C GLY A 35 2.78 -3.98 -0.77
N LEU A 36 1.96 -4.17 0.27
CA LEU A 36 2.10 -5.26 1.22
C LEU A 36 0.95 -6.25 1.04
N ASP A 37 1.30 -7.51 0.81
CA ASP A 37 0.31 -8.58 0.74
C ASP A 37 0.25 -9.23 2.12
N VAL A 38 -0.92 -9.17 2.75
CA VAL A 38 -1.15 -9.66 4.12
C VAL A 38 -2.26 -10.70 4.09
N ILE A 39 -1.99 -11.86 4.68
CA ILE A 39 -3.00 -12.91 4.91
C ILE A 39 -3.03 -13.23 6.41
N GLY A 40 -4.17 -12.96 7.04
CA GLY A 40 -4.31 -13.08 8.49
C GLY A 40 -3.38 -12.08 9.20
N ASN A 41 -2.40 -12.59 9.94
CA ASN A 41 -1.47 -11.78 10.73
C ASN A 41 -0.06 -11.69 10.13
N TYR A 42 0.13 -12.13 8.89
CA TYR A 42 1.45 -12.30 8.29
C TYR A 42 1.56 -11.59 6.95
N VAL A 43 2.71 -10.94 6.73
CA VAL A 43 3.12 -10.46 5.41
C VAL A 43 3.58 -11.66 4.60
N THR A 44 2.94 -11.88 3.45
CA THR A 44 3.31 -12.95 2.52
C THR A 44 4.20 -12.46 1.38
N GLU A 45 4.05 -11.19 0.97
CA GLU A 45 4.84 -10.59 -0.11
C GLU A 45 5.02 -9.08 0.10
N ILE A 46 6.14 -8.54 -0.40
CA ILE A 46 6.43 -7.10 -0.45
C ILE A 46 6.67 -6.72 -1.91
N ASN A 47 5.71 -6.02 -2.50
CA ASN A 47 5.71 -5.60 -3.90
C ASN A 47 6.37 -4.23 -4.07
N VAL A 48 7.63 -4.21 -4.53
CA VAL A 48 8.46 -2.98 -4.60
C VAL A 48 8.66 -2.43 -6.01
N THR A 49 8.28 -3.17 -7.06
CA THR A 49 8.58 -2.80 -8.45
C THR A 49 7.40 -2.11 -9.14
N SER A 50 6.22 -2.72 -9.07
CA SER A 50 5.00 -2.18 -9.69
C SER A 50 3.76 -2.57 -8.86
N PRO A 51 3.65 -2.08 -7.61
CA PRO A 51 2.45 -2.31 -6.81
C PRO A 51 1.21 -1.67 -7.47
N THR A 52 0.07 -2.36 -7.38
CA THR A 52 -1.18 -2.05 -8.08
C THR A 52 -2.33 -1.72 -7.09
N CYS A 53 -3.60 -1.87 -7.49
CA CYS A 53 -4.81 -1.69 -6.67
C CYS A 53 -5.23 -0.24 -6.35
N ILE A 54 -4.48 0.78 -6.79
CA ILE A 54 -4.81 2.19 -6.55
C ILE A 54 -6.21 2.53 -7.08
N ARG A 55 -6.53 2.14 -8.32
CA ARG A 55 -7.77 2.53 -8.99
C ARG A 55 -8.99 1.91 -8.33
N GLU A 56 -8.87 0.66 -7.89
CA GLU A 56 -9.90 -0.10 -7.21
C GLU A 56 -10.20 0.51 -5.83
N ILE A 57 -9.18 0.93 -5.09
CA ILE A 57 -9.34 1.56 -3.77
C ILE A 57 -9.92 2.97 -3.92
N ASP A 58 -9.35 3.79 -4.81
CA ASP A 58 -9.83 5.15 -5.07
C ASP A 58 -11.31 5.15 -5.52
N ALA A 59 -11.72 4.20 -6.37
CA ALA A 59 -13.11 4.09 -6.81
C ALA A 59 -14.09 3.70 -5.68
N GLN A 60 -13.65 2.93 -4.69
CA GLN A 60 -14.51 2.43 -3.61
C GLN A 60 -14.55 3.36 -2.39
N TYR A 61 -13.47 4.09 -2.10
CA TYR A 61 -13.35 4.94 -0.91
C TYR A 61 -13.18 6.43 -1.21
N GLY A 62 -13.06 6.82 -2.49
CA GLY A 62 -12.80 8.21 -2.86
C GLY A 62 -11.44 8.70 -2.35
N THR A 63 -10.48 7.80 -2.16
CA THR A 63 -9.10 8.16 -1.85
C THR A 63 -8.44 8.81 -3.06
N SER A 64 -7.31 9.48 -2.81
CA SER A 64 -6.42 9.94 -3.88
C SER A 64 -4.99 9.50 -3.58
N ILE A 65 -4.75 8.20 -3.72
CA ILE A 65 -3.45 7.59 -3.39
C ILE A 65 -2.38 8.11 -4.35
N ALA A 66 -2.72 8.30 -5.62
CA ALA A 66 -1.80 8.86 -6.61
C ALA A 66 -1.37 10.28 -6.23
N ASP A 67 -2.30 11.16 -5.88
CA ASP A 67 -1.97 12.53 -5.46
C ASP A 67 -1.10 12.52 -4.19
N THR A 68 -1.45 11.67 -3.21
CA THR A 68 -0.64 11.49 -1.99
C THR A 68 0.80 11.06 -2.30
N LEU A 69 1.00 10.21 -3.31
CA LEU A 69 2.32 9.80 -3.76
C LEU A 69 3.06 10.96 -4.45
N PHE A 70 2.39 11.74 -5.29
CA PHE A 70 2.99 12.91 -5.94
C PHE A 70 3.35 14.02 -4.94
N ASP A 71 2.48 14.34 -3.98
CA ASP A 71 2.77 15.29 -2.89
C ASP A 71 4.07 14.90 -2.17
N VAL A 72 4.24 13.61 -1.96
CA VAL A 72 5.43 13.02 -1.35
C VAL A 72 6.68 13.23 -2.21
N LEU A 73 6.61 12.94 -3.51
CA LEU A 73 7.73 13.11 -4.44
C LEU A 73 8.09 14.60 -4.64
N GLU A 74 7.08 15.47 -4.70
CA GLU A 74 7.26 16.91 -4.88
C GLU A 74 7.81 17.60 -3.63
N ALA A 75 7.43 17.14 -2.43
CA ALA A 75 7.98 17.60 -1.16
C ALA A 75 9.44 17.19 -0.93
N GLY A 76 10.06 16.51 -1.90
CA GLY A 76 11.44 16.08 -1.82
C GLY A 76 11.61 14.86 -0.92
N ARG A 77 10.68 13.90 -0.99
CA ARG A 77 11.07 12.51 -0.71
C ARG A 77 11.99 11.99 -1.79
#